data_AF-A0A2U3L4T4-F1
#
_entry.id   AF-A0A2U3L4T4-F1
#
_cell.length_a   1.000
_cell.length_b   1.000
_cell.length_c   1.000
_cell.angle_alpha   90.00
_cell.angle_beta   90.00
_cell.angle_gamma   90.00
#
_symmetry.space_group_name_H-M   'P 1'
#
loop_
_entity.id
_entity.type
_entity.pdbx_description
1 polymer ?
#
loop_
_entity_poly.entity_id
_entity_poly.type
_entity_poly.pdbx_seq_one_letter_code
_entity_poly.pdbx_strand_id
1 'polypeptide(L)' 'MTNLTQWLGVDCAHCHVVGEFEKDDKPAKQTARKMFQMVRGIGHDYFGDANPVTCWTCHRGQPKPQFLPPQ' A
#
# COMPACT_ATOMS: atom_id res chain seq x y z
N MET A 1 9.26 -1.82 6.66
CA MET A 1 8.45 -1.66 5.43
C MET A 1 9.05 -2.44 4.26
N THR A 2 9.72 -3.56 4.52
CA THR A 2 10.62 -4.23 3.55
C THR A 2 9.90 -4.73 2.30
N ASN A 3 8.62 -5.09 2.42
CA ASN A 3 7.86 -5.63 1.29
C ASN A 3 7.14 -4.57 0.45
N LEU A 4 7.00 -3.32 0.93
CA LEU A 4 6.29 -2.27 0.17
C LEU A 4 7.03 -1.88 -1.10
N THR A 5 8.36 -1.81 -1.04
CA THR A 5 9.19 -1.48 -2.21
C THR A 5 8.99 -2.48 -3.32
N GLN A 6 8.97 -3.78 -2.99
CA GLN A 6 8.69 -4.84 -3.96
C GLN A 6 7.23 -4.81 -4.42
N TRP A 7 6.29 -4.59 -3.50
CA TRP A 7 4.87 -4.69 -3.82
C TRP A 7 4.32 -3.55 -4.68
N LEU A 8 4.95 -2.38 -4.56
CA LEU A 8 4.56 -1.15 -5.25
C LEU A 8 5.57 -0.76 -6.34
N GLY A 9 6.74 -1.39 -6.42
CA GLY A 9 7.78 -1.04 -7.40
C GLY A 9 8.36 0.36 -7.19
N VAL A 10 8.45 0.83 -5.95
CA VAL A 10 8.94 2.17 -5.60
C VAL A 10 9.96 2.11 -4.47
N ASP A 11 10.81 3.13 -4.34
CA ASP A 11 11.73 3.26 -3.22
C ASP A 11 11.10 3.95 -1.98
N CYS A 12 11.87 4.06 -0.91
CA CYS A 12 11.46 4.72 0.33
C CYS A 12 11.13 6.21 0.14
N ALA A 13 11.87 6.88 -0.75
CA ALA A 13 11.71 8.31 -1.02
C ALA A 13 10.43 8.62 -1.79
N HIS A 14 9.77 7.62 -2.40
CA HIS A 14 8.43 7.81 -2.95
C HIS A 14 7.42 8.24 -1.87
N CYS A 15 7.49 7.64 -0.68
CA CYS A 15 6.58 7.90 0.42
C CYS A 15 7.17 8.84 1.49
N HIS A 16 8.47 8.78 1.75
CA HIS A 16 9.09 9.49 2.87
C HIS A 16 9.90 10.71 2.42
N VAL A 17 9.95 11.73 3.27
CA VAL A 17 10.98 12.78 3.20
C VAL A 17 12.26 12.17 3.75
N VAL A 18 13.36 12.22 2.98
CA VAL A 18 14.62 11.59 3.39
C VAL A 18 15.17 12.34 4.61
N GLY A 19 15.43 11.62 5.69
CA GLY A 19 15.88 12.18 6.96
C GLY A 19 14.76 12.58 7.93
N GLU A 20 13.50 12.60 7.47
CA GLU A 20 12.32 12.99 8.25
C GLU A 20 11.16 12.03 7.95
N PHE A 21 11.35 10.75 8.30
CA PHE A 21 10.48 9.66 7.85
C PHE A 21 9.08 9.72 8.47
N GLU A 22 8.92 10.40 9.59
CA GLU A 22 7.68 10.63 10.31
C GLU A 22 6.76 11.65 9.62
N LYS A 23 7.30 12.62 8.87
CA LYS A 23 6.50 13.65 8.18
C LYS A 23 5.52 13.05 7.19
N ASP A 24 4.30 13.57 7.16
CA ASP A 24 3.22 13.15 6.25
C ASP A 24 3.07 14.11 5.05
N ASP A 25 4.12 14.86 4.72
CA ASP A 25 4.14 15.89 3.67
C ASP A 25 3.91 15.34 2.25
N LYS A 26 4.22 14.05 2.03
CA LYS A 26 4.06 13.41 0.72
C LYS A 26 2.66 12.81 0.58
N PRO A 27 1.90 13.17 -0.48
CA PRO A 27 0.58 12.60 -0.76
C PRO A 27 0.59 11.06 -0.86
N ALA A 28 1.69 10.47 -1.34
CA ALA A 28 1.86 9.02 -1.42
C ALA A 28 1.77 8.34 -0.04
N LYS A 29 2.36 8.94 1.01
CA LYS A 29 2.29 8.40 2.38
C LYS A 29 0.90 8.52 2.98
N GLN A 30 0.24 9.65 2.77
CA GLN A 30 -1.15 9.85 3.18
C GLN A 30 -2.08 8.83 2.52
N THR A 31 -1.87 8.54 1.24
CA THR A 31 -2.61 7.52 0.49
C THR A 31 -2.31 6.12 1.01
N ALA A 32 -1.03 5.79 1.23
CA ALA A 32 -0.62 4.50 1.77
C ALA A 32 -1.26 4.24 3.14
N ARG A 33 -1.41 5.25 4.01
CA ARG A 33 -2.12 5.11 5.29
C ARG A 33 -3.58 4.66 5.12
N LYS A 34 -4.30 5.25 4.16
CA LYS A 34 -5.67 4.84 3.82
C LYS A 34 -5.70 3.41 3.28
N MET A 35 -4.74 3.03 2.45
CA MET A 35 -4.64 1.67 1.91
C MET A 35 -4.34 0.64 3.01
N PHE A 36 -3.51 0.98 4.00
CA PHE A 36 -3.29 0.11 5.17
C PHE A 36 -4.56 -0.13 5.97
N GLN A 37 -5.39 0.91 6.16
CA GLN A 37 -6.69 0.77 6.82
C GLN A 37 -7.62 -0.16 6.00
N MET A 38 -7.69 0.06 4.68
CA MET A 38 -8.50 -0.78 3.78
C MET A 38 -8.09 -2.25 3.82
N VAL A 39 -6.80 -2.56 3.66
CA VAL A 39 -6.32 -3.96 3.65
C VAL A 39 -6.53 -4.63 5.01
N ARG A 40 -6.31 -3.91 6.12
CA ARG A 40 -6.61 -4.43 7.46
C ARG A 40 -8.10 -4.68 7.64
N GLY A 41 -8.95 -3.76 7.18
CA GLY A 41 -10.40 -3.93 7.18
C GLY A 41 -10.84 -5.16 6.39
N ILE A 42 -10.31 -5.35 5.17
CA ILE A 42 -10.58 -6.55 4.37
C ILE A 42 -10.22 -7.83 5.13
N GLY A 43 -9.05 -7.84 5.77
CA GLY A 43 -8.62 -8.97 6.60
C GLY A 43 -9.59 -9.25 7.74
N HIS A 44 -9.86 -8.23 8.55
CA HIS A 44 -10.75 -8.31 9.70
C HIS A 44 -12.17 -8.75 9.33
N ASP A 45 -12.75 -8.11 8.31
CA ASP A 45 -14.17 -8.25 7.98
C ASP A 45 -14.48 -9.54 7.22
N TYR A 46 -13.52 -10.08 6.46
CA TYR A 46 -13.75 -11.22 5.56
C TYR A 46 -12.88 -12.46 5.83
N PHE A 47 -11.76 -12.33 6.53
CA PHE A 47 -10.77 -13.42 6.66
C PHE A 47 -10.27 -13.68 8.10
N GLY A 48 -10.69 -12.88 9.08
CA GLY A 48 -10.20 -12.98 10.45
C GLY A 48 -8.68 -12.79 10.54
N ASP A 49 -8.00 -13.67 11.28
CA ASP A 49 -6.55 -13.54 11.56
C ASP A 49 -5.66 -13.86 10.35
N ALA A 50 -6.17 -14.56 9.34
CA ALA A 50 -5.41 -14.98 8.16
C ALA A 50 -5.78 -14.11 6.95
N ASN A 51 -5.36 -12.84 6.94
CA ASN A 51 -5.63 -11.94 5.81
C ASN A 51 -4.76 -12.30 4.57
N PRO A 52 -5.34 -12.87 3.50
CA PRO A 52 -4.58 -13.21 2.30
C PRO A 52 -4.34 -11.99 1.40
N VAL A 53 -5.06 -10.89 1.64
CA VAL A 53 -4.99 -9.69 0.81
C VAL A 53 -3.83 -8.82 1.26
N THR A 54 -2.94 -8.51 0.32
CA THR A 54 -1.79 -7.65 0.52
C THR A 54 -1.75 -6.56 -0.54
N CYS A 55 -0.83 -5.60 -0.41
CA CYS A 55 -0.64 -4.56 -1.43
C CYS A 55 -0.37 -5.19 -2.81
N TRP A 56 0.39 -6.30 -2.86
CA TRP A 56 0.69 -7.02 -4.09
C TRP A 56 -0.54 -7.53 -4.84
N THR A 57 -1.60 -7.92 -4.11
CA THR A 57 -2.81 -8.50 -4.70
C THR A 57 -3.39 -7.61 -5.79
N CYS A 58 -3.37 -6.29 -5.57
CA CYS A 58 -3.86 -5.29 -6.52
C CYS A 58 -2.71 -4.60 -7.29
N HIS A 59 -1.64 -4.22 -6.61
CA HIS A 59 -0.59 -3.38 -7.20
C HIS A 59 0.39 -4.14 -8.09
N ARG A 60 0.66 -5.41 -7.79
CA ARG A 60 1.51 -6.30 -8.61
C ARG A 60 2.85 -5.66 -9.02
N GLY A 61 3.50 -4.95 -8.09
CA GLY A 61 4.80 -4.31 -8.33
C GLY A 61 4.71 -2.95 -9.04
N GLN A 62 3.54 -2.32 -9.07
CA GLN A 62 3.31 -1.01 -9.66
C GLN A 62 2.72 -0.03 -8.65
N PRO A 63 3.07 1.27 -8.70
CA PRO A 63 2.58 2.26 -7.72
C PRO A 63 1.07 2.52 -7.83
N LYS A 64 0.46 2.12 -8.95
CA LYS A 64 -0.98 2.17 -9.18
C LYS A 64 -1.45 0.77 -9.61
N PRO A 65 -2.58 0.27 -9.09
CA PRO A 65 -3.17 -0.96 -9.59
C PRO A 65 -3.48 -0.84 -11.09
N GLN A 66 -3.34 -1.94 -11.82
CA GLN A 66 -3.75 -1.97 -13.22
C GLN A 66 -5.27 -1.82 -13.33
N PHE A 67 -5.72 -1.28 -14.45
CA PHE A 67 -7.13 -1.01 -14.71
C PHE A 67 -7.96 -2.28 -14.52
N LEU A 68 -8.99 -2.20 -13.67
CA LEU A 68 -9.98 -3.27 -13.58
C LEU A 68 -10.71 -3.36 -14.93
N PRO A 69 -11.13 -4.56 -15.37
CA PRO A 69 -11.88 -4.69 -16.62
C PRO A 69 -13.11 -3.76 -16.60
N PRO A 70 -13.52 -3.22 -17.76
CA PRO A 70 -14.71 -2.38 -17.83
C PRO A 70 -15.92 -3.14 -17.25
N GLN A 71 -16.61 -2.49 -16.32
CA GLN A 71 -17.83 -2.98 -15.68
C GLN A 71 -19.07 -2.77 -16.53
#